data_AF-A0A167E6M5-F1
#
_entry.id   AF-A0A167E6M5-F1
#
_cell.length_a   1.000
_cell.length_b   1.000
_cell.length_c   1.000
_cell.angle_alpha   90.00
_cell.angle_beta   90.00
_cell.angle_gamma   90.00
#
_symmetry.space_group_name_H-M   'P 1'
#
loop_
_entity.id
_entity.type
_entity.pdbx_description
1 polymer ?
#
loop_
_entity_poly.entity_id
_entity_poly.type
_entity_poly.pdbx_seq_one_letter_code
_entity_poly.pdbx_strand_id
1 'polypeptide(L)'
;MQGVKSVKKTDLNARFLFIAPPSVETLKSRLEGRGTETQESLNNRLNQALAELEYSKEPGAHDKIIVNDDLEKAYAELKAFVTSE
;
A
#
# COMPACT_ATOMS: atom_id res chain seq x y z
N MET A 1 1.56 7.64 -4.22
CA MET A 1 3.00 7.98 -3.97
C MET A 1 3.31 9.39 -3.44
N GLN A 2 2.64 10.48 -3.84
CA GLN A 2 3.12 11.83 -3.52
C GLN A 2 3.21 12.15 -2.02
N GLY A 3 2.30 11.62 -1.19
CA GLY A 3 2.32 11.84 0.26
C GLY A 3 3.57 11.31 0.96
N VAL A 4 3.88 10.02 0.78
CA VAL A 4 5.04 9.36 1.42
C VAL A 4 6.37 10.03 1.02
N LYS A 5 6.53 10.34 -0.28
CA LYS A 5 7.73 11.01 -0.79
C LYS A 5 7.90 12.42 -0.22
N SER A 6 6.81 13.14 0.04
CA SER A 6 6.86 14.46 0.68
C SER A 6 7.25 14.36 2.14
N VAL A 7 6.69 13.40 2.91
CA VAL A 7 7.04 13.21 4.33
C VAL A 7 8.50 12.78 4.50
N LYS A 8 9.03 11.92 3.62
CA LYS A 8 10.45 11.54 3.62
C LYS A 8 11.43 12.70 3.38
N LYS A 9 10.97 13.82 2.83
CA LYS A 9 11.79 15.04 2.64
C LYS A 9 11.78 15.97 3.85
N THR A 10 11.03 15.64 4.89
CA THR A 10 10.95 16.41 6.13
C THR A 10 11.79 15.76 7.22
N ASP A 11 12.06 16.51 8.29
CA ASP A 11 12.76 16.00 9.47
C ASP A 11 11.83 15.23 10.44
N LEU A 12 10.64 14.84 9.98
CA LEU A 12 9.74 13.99 10.75
C LEU A 12 10.35 12.59 10.86
N ASN A 13 10.55 12.13 12.10
CA ASN A 13 10.89 10.74 12.39
C ASN A 13 9.65 9.84 12.26
N ALA A 14 9.07 9.80 11.06
CA ALA A 14 7.88 9.02 10.75
C ALA A 14 8.25 7.57 10.44
N ARG A 15 7.37 6.66 10.86
CA ARG A 15 7.43 5.24 10.48
C ARG A 15 6.61 5.02 9.21
N PHE A 16 7.22 4.39 8.21
CA PHE A 16 6.63 4.15 6.90
C PHE A 16 6.18 2.70 6.78
N LEU A 17 4.87 2.52 6.67
CA LEU A 17 4.24 1.22 6.48
C LEU A 17 3.58 1.18 5.10
N PHE A 18 3.81 0.10 4.35
CA PHE A 18 3.10 -0.18 3.11
C PHE A 18 2.12 -1.34 3.29
N ILE A 19 0.86 -1.13 2.93
CA ILE A 19 -0.17 -2.19 2.91
C ILE A 19 -0.32 -2.66 1.47
N ALA A 20 0.31 -3.78 1.15
CA ALA A 20 0.29 -4.38 -0.17
C ALA A 20 -1.00 -5.19 -0.38
N PRO A 21 -1.64 -5.12 -1.56
CA PRO A 21 -2.65 -6.12 -1.93
C PRO A 21 -1.98 -7.50 -2.10
N PRO A 22 -2.73 -8.61 -1.94
CA PRO A 22 -2.18 -9.96 -2.11
C PRO A 22 -1.74 -10.24 -3.55
N SER A 23 -2.44 -9.65 -4.52
CA SER A 23 -2.07 -9.65 -5.93
C SER A 23 -2.71 -8.47 -6.66
N VAL A 24 -2.16 -8.12 -7.82
CA VAL A 24 -2.71 -7.10 -8.71
C VAL A 24 -4.08 -7.54 -9.26
N GLU A 25 -4.25 -8.84 -9.51
CA GLU A 25 -5.52 -9.41 -9.98
C GLU A 25 -6.61 -9.27 -8.92
N THR A 26 -6.30 -9.57 -7.65
CA THR A 26 -7.23 -9.38 -6.54
C THR A 26 -7.60 -7.90 -6.38
N LEU A 27 -6.62 -6.99 -6.54
CA LEU A 27 -6.89 -5.55 -6.51
C LEU A 27 -7.85 -5.15 -7.64
N LYS A 28 -7.63 -5.64 -8.87
CA LYS A 28 -8.51 -5.40 -10.02
C LYS A 28 -9.94 -5.88 -9.74
N SER A 29 -10.11 -7.13 -9.31
CA SER A 29 -11.44 -7.67 -8.99
C SER A 29 -12.14 -6.89 -7.88
N ARG A 30 -11.41 -6.43 -6.85
CA ARG A 30 -11.96 -5.58 -5.78
C ARG A 30 -12.40 -4.21 -6.28
N LEU A 31 -11.68 -3.61 -7.24
CA LEU A 31 -12.03 -2.31 -7.82
C LEU A 31 -13.22 -2.43 -8.77
N GLU A 32 -13.27 -3.48 -9.60
CA GLU A 32 -14.40 -3.78 -10.48
C GLU A 32 -15.67 -4.06 -9.67
N GLY A 33 -15.56 -4.83 -8.58
CA GLY A 33 -16.68 -5.15 -7.69
C GLY A 33 -17.29 -3.94 -6.96
N ARG A 34 -16.59 -2.79 -6.92
CA ARG A 34 -17.16 -1.55 -6.35
C ARG A 34 -18.19 -0.91 -7.28
N GLY A 35 -18.20 -1.24 -8.58
CA GLY A 35 -19.20 -0.75 -9.54
C GLY A 35 -19.19 0.76 -9.81
N THR A 36 -18.27 1.51 -9.21
CA THR A 36 -18.18 2.98 -9.31
C THR A 36 -17.03 3.46 -10.19
N GLU A 37 -16.24 2.54 -10.76
CA GLU A 37 -15.02 2.86 -11.49
C GLU A 37 -15.24 2.69 -13.01
N THR A 38 -14.71 3.63 -13.80
CA THR A 38 -14.66 3.49 -15.26
C THR A 38 -13.45 2.65 -15.66
N GLN A 39 -13.43 2.12 -16.89
CA GLN A 39 -12.26 1.35 -17.36
C GLN A 39 -10.97 2.16 -17.30
N GLU A 40 -11.06 3.47 -17.56
CA GLU A 40 -9.92 4.40 -17.48
C GLU A 40 -9.46 4.60 -16.03
N SER A 41 -10.38 4.85 -15.09
CA SER A 41 -10.02 5.04 -13.68
C SER A 41 -9.44 3.77 -13.07
N LEU A 42 -9.98 2.60 -13.45
CA LEU A 42 -9.46 1.29 -13.08
C LEU A 42 -8.01 1.11 -13.55
N ASN A 43 -7.74 1.36 -14.84
CA ASN A 43 -6.39 1.23 -15.40
C ASN A 43 -5.41 2.19 -14.73
N ASN A 44 -5.82 3.44 -14.49
CA ASN A 44 -4.99 4.42 -13.79
C ASN A 44 -4.65 3.98 -12.36
N ARG A 45 -5.63 3.44 -11.61
CA ARG A 45 -5.41 2.90 -10.26
C ARG A 45 -4.51 1.67 -10.26
N LEU A 46 -4.66 0.76 -11.23
CA LEU A 46 -3.82 -0.42 -11.35
C LEU A 46 -2.36 -0.02 -11.67
N ASN A 47 -2.16 0.89 -12.61
CA ASN A 47 -0.83 1.43 -12.94
C ASN A 47 -0.20 2.12 -11.72
N GLN A 48 -0.99 2.89 -10.96
CA GLN A 48 -0.52 3.52 -9.72
C GLN A 48 -0.11 2.47 -8.68
N ALA A 49 -0.89 1.40 -8.51
CA ALA A 49 -0.60 0.32 -7.57
C ALA A 49 0.64 -0.49 -7.96
N LEU A 50 0.86 -0.72 -9.26
CA LEU A 50 2.08 -1.34 -9.78
C LEU A 50 3.31 -0.50 -9.44
N ALA A 51 3.26 0.81 -9.70
CA ALA A 51 4.34 1.72 -9.38
C ALA A 51 4.60 1.81 -7.86
N GLU A 52 3.57 1.70 -7.03
CA GLU A 52 3.70 1.64 -5.56
C GLU A 52 4.32 0.33 -5.09
N LEU A 53 3.95 -0.81 -5.69
CA LEU A 53 4.57 -2.11 -5.44
C LEU A 53 6.06 -2.11 -5.81
N GLU A 54 6.43 -1.54 -6.95
CA GLU A 54 7.83 -1.38 -7.35
C GLU A 54 8.59 -0.50 -6.36
N TYR A 55 8.04 0.66 -6.00
CA TYR A 55 8.63 1.55 -5.00
C TYR A 55 8.78 0.85 -3.64
N SER A 56 7.84 -0.01 -3.24
CA SER A 56 7.94 -0.76 -1.99
C SER A 56 9.12 -1.74 -1.94
N LYS A 57 9.61 -2.18 -3.09
CA LYS A 57 10.78 -3.07 -3.18
C LYS A 57 12.10 -2.32 -3.08
N GLU A 58 12.09 -0.99 -3.21
CA GLU A 58 13.30 -0.18 -3.04
C GLU A 58 13.78 -0.25 -1.57
N PRO A 59 15.07 -0.53 -1.33
CA PRO A 59 15.63 -0.53 0.01
C PRO A 59 15.41 0.83 0.71
N GLY A 60 14.85 0.81 1.92
CA GLY A 60 14.58 2.04 2.69
C GLY A 60 13.32 2.81 2.28
N ALA A 61 12.53 2.31 1.33
CA ALA A 61 11.25 2.92 0.99
C ALA A 61 10.22 2.81 2.13
N HIS A 62 10.17 1.66 2.81
CA HIS A 62 9.26 1.42 3.94
C HIS A 62 9.97 0.62 5.03
N ASP A 63 9.62 0.88 6.28
CA ASP A 63 10.16 0.14 7.44
C ASP A 63 9.49 -1.23 7.58
N LYS A 64 8.24 -1.35 7.10
CA LYS A 64 7.48 -2.59 7.11
C LYS A 64 6.51 -2.65 5.93
N ILE A 65 6.34 -3.85 5.39
CA ILE A 65 5.33 -4.17 4.38
C ILE A 65 4.40 -5.21 5.00
N ILE A 66 3.09 -4.99 4.91
CA ILE A 66 2.03 -5.92 5.32
C ILE A 66 1.23 -6.29 4.10
N VAL A 67 1.04 -7.58 3.87
CA VAL A 67 0.16 -8.09 2.81
C VAL A 67 -1.27 -8.15 3.34
N ASN A 68 -2.23 -7.57 2.61
CA ASN A 68 -3.64 -7.52 2.98
C ASN A 68 -4.43 -8.66 2.31
N ASP A 69 -4.00 -9.89 2.59
CA ASP A 69 -4.67 -11.13 2.21
C ASP A 69 -5.77 -11.52 3.21
N ASP A 70 -5.47 -11.41 4.50
CA ASP A 70 -6.35 -11.72 5.63
C ASP A 70 -6.44 -10.50 6.58
N LEU A 71 -7.67 -10.09 6.89
CA LEU A 71 -7.91 -8.88 7.68
C LEU A 71 -7.36 -8.99 9.11
N GLU A 72 -7.58 -10.13 9.76
CA GLU A 72 -7.18 -10.35 11.16
C GLU A 72 -5.65 -10.36 11.28
N LYS A 73 -4.97 -11.07 10.37
CA LYS A 73 -3.50 -11.09 10.31
C LYS A 73 -2.92 -9.72 10.00
N ALA A 74 -3.42 -9.06 8.95
CA ALA A 74 -2.94 -7.73 8.56
C ALA A 74 -3.14 -6.70 9.68
N TYR A 75 -4.28 -6.78 10.40
CA TYR A 75 -4.55 -5.92 11.54
C TYR A 75 -3.63 -6.21 12.73
N ALA A 76 -3.40 -7.50 13.05
CA ALA A 76 -2.49 -7.88 14.11
C ALA A 76 -1.05 -7.40 13.82
N GLU A 77 -0.56 -7.54 12.59
CA GLU A 77 0.74 -7.03 12.17
C GLU A 77 0.82 -5.50 12.22
N LEU A 78 -0.24 -4.80 11.77
CA LEU A 78 -0.33 -3.35 11.84
C LEU A 78 -0.25 -2.88 13.28
N LYS A 79 -1.05 -3.48 14.16
CA LYS A 79 -1.10 -3.15 15.58
C LYS A 79 0.27 -3.35 16.21
N ALA A 80 0.89 -4.51 16.00
CA ALA A 80 2.22 -4.81 16.53
C ALA A 80 3.27 -3.80 16.04
N PHE A 81 3.23 -3.42 14.76
CA PHE A 81 4.13 -2.41 14.22
C PHE A 81 3.90 -1.04 14.87
N VAL A 82 2.66 -0.56 14.96
CA VAL A 82 2.37 0.77 15.51
C VAL A 82 2.67 0.87 17.00
N THR A 83 2.51 -0.21 17.76
CA THR A 83 2.75 -0.22 19.22
C THR A 83 4.14 -0.70 19.62
N SER A 84 4.98 -1.16 18.70
CA SER A 84 6.36 -1.54 19.03
C SER A 84 7.16 -0.27 19.35
N GLU A 85 7.71 -0.19 20.56
CA GLU A 85 8.63 0.88 20.99
C GLU A 85 10.01 0.73 20.32
#